data_AF-A0A0D9XIN9-F1
#
_entry.id   AF-A0A0D9XIN9-F1
#
_cell.length_a   1.000
_cell.length_b   1.000
_cell.length_c   1.000
_cell.angle_alpha   90.00
_cell.angle_beta   90.00
_cell.angle_gamma   90.00
#
_symmetry.space_group_name_H-M   'P 1'
#
loop_
_entity.id
_entity.type
_entity.pdbx_description
1 polymer ?
#
loop_
_entity_poly.entity_id
_entity_poly.type
_entity_poly.pdbx_seq_one_letter_code
_entity_poly.pdbx_strand_id
1 'polypeptide(L)'
;MVCTGFHEVVVKLLRPSALEHVWEEFLYDDMAQKVTGLKGFQTFEDMVSAINHVTGVSEELATMILEHINPDQTSAVGNEYYKEIIQNDLGIPCLCCATVGELMWGLRFQMQCLVPEEKSELTEDLFPMCEAIKILLNRHSFEVKPDMMVIKRIIKAASVLYDFDRCVNKHSKMSGEYLKEISRFDSKEWDLMKLALALKMICCPQEKFAAAQGLSFQLFSRQELKWLRDYAPKYKNKIKTPCLAVYDKMCRTRELKAEAARMLIRLINKAYDAEQAPEAAVDHEICPAGKKIV
;
A
#
# COMPACT_ATOMS: atom_id res chain seq x y z
N MET A 1 18.05 25.05 1.71
CA MET A 1 18.70 23.86 2.29
C MET A 1 17.90 22.64 1.89
N VAL A 2 18.53 21.72 1.18
CA VAL A 2 17.97 20.44 0.74
C VAL A 2 18.69 19.33 1.50
N CYS A 3 17.97 18.31 1.94
CA CYS A 3 18.53 17.18 2.67
C CYS A 3 18.49 15.92 1.79
N THR A 4 19.54 15.11 1.85
CA THR A 4 19.59 13.80 1.20
C THR A 4 19.98 12.75 2.23
N GLY A 5 19.12 11.75 2.41
CA GLY A 5 19.43 10.57 3.22
C GLY A 5 19.78 9.38 2.34
N PHE A 6 20.98 8.81 2.51
CA PHE A 6 21.36 7.53 1.92
C PHE A 6 20.94 6.40 2.85
N HIS A 7 20.01 5.56 2.38
CA HIS A 7 19.45 4.46 3.15
C HIS A 7 19.89 3.13 2.57
N GLU A 8 20.32 2.21 3.43
CA GLU A 8 20.32 0.80 3.10
C GLU A 8 18.89 0.28 3.21
N VAL A 9 18.43 -0.42 2.18
CA VAL A 9 17.07 -0.97 2.11
C VAL A 9 17.16 -2.46 1.83
N VAL A 10 16.53 -3.28 2.68
CA VAL A 10 16.54 -4.76 2.59
C VAL A 10 15.32 -5.30 1.83
N VAL A 11 14.60 -4.43 1.12
CA VAL A 11 13.41 -4.77 0.33
C VAL A 11 13.81 -5.35 -1.03
N LYS A 12 13.23 -6.50 -1.38
CA LYS A 12 13.43 -7.12 -2.70
C LYS A 12 12.63 -6.37 -3.77
N LEU A 13 13.29 -5.44 -4.48
CA LEU A 13 12.65 -4.60 -5.51
C LEU A 13 12.39 -5.32 -6.84
N LEU A 14 13.09 -6.41 -7.15
CA LEU A 14 12.98 -7.12 -8.43
C LEU A 14 12.10 -8.39 -8.38
N ARG A 15 11.25 -8.54 -7.35
CA ARG A 15 10.32 -9.69 -7.25
C ARG A 15 9.05 -9.45 -8.09
N PRO A 16 8.39 -10.51 -8.59
CA PRO A 16 7.06 -10.38 -9.19
C PRO A 16 6.10 -9.62 -8.26
N SER A 17 5.30 -8.72 -8.84
CA SER A 17 4.35 -7.88 -8.10
C SER A 17 4.97 -6.93 -7.06
N ALA A 18 6.28 -6.69 -7.07
CA ALA A 18 6.92 -5.76 -6.15
C ALA A 18 6.25 -4.37 -6.16
N LEU A 19 5.89 -3.88 -7.36
CA LEU A 19 5.16 -2.63 -7.54
C LEU A 19 3.89 -2.56 -6.67
N GLU A 20 3.13 -3.65 -6.52
CA GLU A 20 1.87 -3.67 -5.77
C GLU A 20 2.05 -3.81 -4.25
N HIS A 21 3.25 -4.19 -3.80
CA HIS A 21 3.46 -4.67 -2.43
C HIS A 21 4.48 -3.83 -1.64
N VAL A 22 5.47 -3.19 -2.28
CA VAL A 22 6.57 -2.50 -1.57
C VAL A 22 6.08 -1.44 -0.57
N TRP A 23 5.05 -0.67 -0.92
CA TRP A 23 4.47 0.36 -0.05
C TRP A 23 3.96 -0.20 1.30
N GLU A 24 3.62 -1.50 1.38
CA GLU A 24 3.11 -2.12 2.60
C GLU A 24 4.12 -2.07 3.75
N GLU A 25 5.41 -2.14 3.41
CA GLU A 25 6.53 -2.15 4.37
C GLU A 25 6.67 -0.79 5.08
N PHE A 26 6.07 0.27 4.52
CA PHE A 26 6.14 1.63 5.03
C PHE A 26 4.86 2.09 5.72
N LEU A 27 3.86 1.21 5.91
CA LEU A 27 2.59 1.59 6.55
C LEU A 27 2.73 2.00 8.01
N TYR A 28 3.69 1.40 8.70
CA TYR A 28 3.96 1.61 10.12
C TYR A 28 5.45 1.83 10.34
N ASP A 29 5.75 2.72 11.27
CA ASP A 29 7.11 3.16 11.59
C ASP A 29 7.99 1.96 11.98
N ASP A 30 7.45 1.03 12.77
CA ASP A 30 8.17 -0.18 13.21
C ASP A 30 8.45 -1.18 12.08
N MET A 31 7.64 -1.17 11.02
CA MET A 31 7.90 -1.98 9.82
C MET A 31 8.95 -1.32 8.95
N ALA A 32 8.83 -0.01 8.72
CA ALA A 32 9.77 0.76 7.92
C ALA A 32 11.20 0.67 8.49
N GLN A 33 11.35 0.81 9.81
CA GLN A 33 12.64 0.68 10.50
C GLN A 33 13.24 -0.75 10.46
N LYS A 34 12.43 -1.78 10.22
CA LYS A 34 12.94 -3.16 10.07
C LYS A 34 13.50 -3.41 8.67
N VAL A 35 12.97 -2.73 7.67
CA VAL A 35 13.34 -2.95 6.26
C VAL A 35 14.28 -1.88 5.71
N THR A 36 14.52 -0.80 6.45
CA THR A 36 15.40 0.31 6.08
C THR A 36 16.33 0.67 7.22
N GLY A 37 17.53 1.15 6.89
CA GLY A 37 18.48 1.73 7.83
C GLY A 37 19.17 2.91 7.21
N LEU A 38 19.09 4.08 7.86
CA LEU A 38 19.86 5.26 7.47
C LEU A 38 21.35 4.96 7.61
N LYS A 39 22.11 5.22 6.54
CA LYS A 39 23.56 4.97 6.48
C LYS A 39 24.35 6.26 6.43
N GLY A 40 23.89 7.20 5.62
CA GLY A 40 24.46 8.54 5.54
C GLY A 40 23.36 9.58 5.46
N PHE A 41 23.60 10.75 6.02
CA PHE A 41 22.73 11.90 5.89
C PHE A 41 23.58 13.13 5.64
N GLN A 42 23.22 13.88 4.60
CA GLN A 42 23.95 15.08 4.21
C GLN A 42 22.95 16.20 3.87
N THR A 43 23.29 17.41 4.31
CA THR A 43 22.54 18.64 3.97
C THR A 43 23.33 19.44 2.96
N PHE A 44 22.62 20.00 1.98
CA PHE A 44 23.16 20.84 0.92
C PHE A 44 22.43 22.19 0.90
N GLU A 45 23.06 23.22 0.37
CA GLU A 45 22.44 24.54 0.22
C GLU A 45 21.21 24.45 -0.71
N ASP A 46 21.41 23.83 -1.86
CA ASP A 46 20.39 23.57 -2.87
C ASP A 46 20.68 22.25 -3.63
N MET A 47 19.79 21.86 -4.56
CA MET A 47 19.96 20.64 -5.34
C MET A 47 21.13 20.73 -6.33
N VAL A 48 21.35 21.91 -6.92
CA VAL A 48 22.36 22.12 -7.96
C VAL A 48 23.75 22.01 -7.35
N SER A 49 23.96 22.49 -6.12
CA SER A 49 25.23 22.34 -5.40
C SER A 49 25.55 20.87 -5.08
N ALA A 50 24.53 20.01 -4.97
CA ALA A 50 24.71 18.60 -4.65
C ALA A 50 24.94 17.74 -5.91
N ILE A 51 24.15 17.96 -6.96
CA ILE A 51 24.14 17.12 -8.16
C ILE A 51 23.55 17.83 -9.38
N ASN A 52 24.27 17.86 -10.49
CA ASN A 52 23.76 18.32 -11.80
C ASN A 52 24.63 17.82 -12.97
N HIS A 53 24.14 17.92 -14.21
CA HIS A 53 24.90 17.45 -15.39
C HIS A 53 26.18 18.24 -15.71
N VAL A 54 26.35 19.46 -15.20
CA VAL A 54 27.52 20.31 -15.51
C VAL A 54 28.69 19.97 -14.58
N THR A 55 28.42 19.85 -13.28
CA THR A 55 29.46 19.61 -12.26
C THR A 55 29.52 18.17 -11.76
N GLY A 56 28.58 17.31 -12.17
CA GLY A 56 28.50 15.94 -11.68
C GLY A 56 27.92 15.87 -10.27
N VAL A 57 28.42 14.90 -9.50
CA VAL A 57 28.09 14.67 -8.09
C VAL A 57 29.10 15.44 -7.22
N SER A 58 28.62 16.18 -6.21
CA SER A 58 29.53 16.89 -5.29
C SER A 58 30.44 15.92 -4.53
N GLU A 59 31.59 16.38 -4.07
CA GLU A 59 32.56 15.56 -3.33
C GLU A 59 31.93 14.97 -2.06
N GLU A 60 31.11 15.73 -1.35
CA GLU A 60 30.42 15.29 -0.14
C GLU A 60 29.39 14.20 -0.44
N LEU A 61 28.61 14.36 -1.52
CA LEU A 61 27.62 13.36 -1.94
C LEU A 61 28.30 12.09 -2.47
N ALA A 62 29.36 12.24 -3.26
CA ALA A 62 30.14 11.13 -3.78
C ALA A 62 30.76 10.31 -2.65
N THR A 63 31.37 10.98 -1.66
CA THR A 63 31.96 10.33 -0.48
C THR A 63 30.90 9.55 0.28
N MET A 64 29.76 10.17 0.60
CA MET A 64 28.67 9.49 1.31
C MET A 64 28.17 8.25 0.56
N ILE A 65 28.01 8.31 -0.77
CA ILE A 65 27.54 7.17 -1.57
C ILE A 65 28.59 6.06 -1.58
N LEU A 66 29.85 6.40 -1.87
CA LEU A 66 30.93 5.43 -2.05
C LEU A 66 31.35 4.73 -0.75
N GLU A 67 31.21 5.37 0.40
CA GLU A 67 31.46 4.76 1.71
C GLU A 67 30.45 3.65 2.07
N HIS A 68 29.25 3.69 1.48
CA HIS A 68 28.13 2.83 1.89
C HIS A 68 27.66 1.86 0.83
N ILE A 69 28.15 1.96 -0.41
CA ILE A 69 27.84 1.03 -1.49
C ILE A 69 28.92 -0.04 -1.63
N ASN A 70 28.51 -1.30 -1.66
CA ASN A 70 29.42 -2.40 -2.00
C ASN A 70 29.54 -2.54 -3.54
N PRO A 71 30.69 -3.01 -4.07
CA PRO A 71 30.91 -3.11 -5.52
C PRO A 71 29.90 -3.96 -6.30
N ASP A 72 29.21 -4.89 -5.63
CA ASP A 72 28.20 -5.78 -6.21
C ASP A 72 26.76 -5.27 -6.03
N GLN A 73 26.57 -4.14 -5.37
CA GLN A 73 25.25 -3.55 -5.13
C GLN A 73 24.84 -2.58 -6.23
N THR A 74 23.53 -2.57 -6.52
CA THR A 74 22.90 -1.59 -7.41
C THR A 74 22.18 -0.54 -6.57
N SER A 75 22.48 0.74 -6.79
CA SER A 75 21.83 1.84 -6.09
C SER A 75 20.43 2.11 -6.64
N ALA A 76 19.43 2.21 -5.77
CA ALA A 76 18.09 2.62 -6.15
C ALA A 76 18.01 4.16 -6.17
N VAL A 77 17.75 4.74 -7.33
CA VAL A 77 17.71 6.20 -7.52
C VAL A 77 16.31 6.61 -7.96
N GLY A 78 15.73 7.60 -7.27
CA GLY A 78 14.32 7.98 -7.44
C GLY A 78 14.00 8.78 -8.71
N ASN A 79 15.01 9.15 -9.49
CA ASN A 79 14.84 9.97 -10.69
C ASN A 79 15.87 9.56 -11.75
N GLU A 80 15.43 9.44 -13.00
CA GLU A 80 16.28 9.07 -14.14
C GLU A 80 17.41 10.10 -14.38
N TYR A 81 17.13 11.39 -14.20
CA TYR A 81 18.11 12.48 -14.28
C TYR A 81 19.27 12.26 -13.31
N TYR A 82 18.98 12.00 -12.03
CA TYR A 82 20.02 11.76 -11.02
C TYR A 82 20.72 10.43 -11.23
N LYS A 83 19.99 9.40 -11.69
CA LYS A 83 20.57 8.10 -12.03
C LYS A 83 21.66 8.27 -13.08
N GLU A 84 21.37 8.95 -14.19
CA GLU A 84 22.35 9.16 -15.27
C GLU A 84 23.62 9.86 -14.77
N ILE A 85 23.47 10.93 -13.97
CA ILE A 85 24.61 11.67 -13.42
C ILE A 85 25.45 10.77 -12.50
N ILE A 86 24.81 10.07 -11.55
CA ILE A 86 25.50 9.19 -10.60
C ILE A 86 26.23 8.06 -11.32
N GLN A 87 25.61 7.44 -12.34
CA GLN A 87 26.23 6.36 -13.10
C GLN A 87 27.44 6.84 -13.89
N ASN A 88 27.34 8.01 -14.53
CA ASN A 88 28.42 8.56 -15.36
C ASN A 88 29.60 9.03 -14.51
N ASP A 89 29.32 9.66 -13.37
CA ASP A 89 30.35 10.31 -12.55
C ASP A 89 31.02 9.34 -11.56
N LEU A 90 30.23 8.45 -10.94
CA LEU A 90 30.73 7.51 -9.93
C LEU A 90 30.97 6.08 -10.46
N GLY A 91 30.49 5.77 -11.67
CA GLY A 91 30.66 4.44 -12.27
C GLY A 91 29.90 3.31 -11.56
N ILE A 92 28.92 3.64 -10.71
CA ILE A 92 28.14 2.65 -9.95
C ILE A 92 26.90 2.19 -10.72
N PRO A 93 26.47 0.91 -10.60
CA PRO A 93 25.21 0.46 -11.16
C PRO A 93 24.03 1.12 -10.44
N CYS A 94 23.06 1.65 -11.20
CA CYS A 94 21.86 2.26 -10.64
C CYS A 94 20.58 1.69 -11.28
N LEU A 95 19.51 1.63 -10.47
CA LEU A 95 18.16 1.24 -10.86
C LEU A 95 17.21 2.43 -10.63
N CYS A 96 16.44 2.76 -11.65
CA CYS A 96 15.32 3.70 -11.58
C CYS A 96 14.17 3.07 -12.37
N CYS A 97 13.12 2.66 -11.65
CA CYS A 97 11.94 2.02 -12.23
C CYS A 97 10.72 2.33 -11.36
N ALA A 98 9.52 1.96 -11.82
CA ALA A 98 8.29 2.22 -11.08
C ALA A 98 8.33 1.66 -9.64
N THR A 99 8.94 0.49 -9.43
CA THR A 99 9.11 -0.08 -8.08
C THR A 99 10.07 0.72 -7.20
N VAL A 100 11.11 1.34 -7.78
CA VAL A 100 11.95 2.30 -7.05
C VAL A 100 11.15 3.56 -6.71
N GLY A 101 10.26 4.00 -7.61
CA GLY A 101 9.31 5.08 -7.31
C GLY A 101 8.46 4.79 -6.07
N GLU A 102 7.91 3.57 -5.96
CA GLU A 102 7.15 3.14 -4.77
C GLU A 102 8.02 3.09 -3.51
N LEU A 103 9.28 2.64 -3.62
CA LEU A 103 10.22 2.66 -2.51
C LEU A 103 10.47 4.09 -2.03
N MET A 104 10.78 5.01 -2.95
CA MET A 104 11.05 6.42 -2.64
C MET A 104 9.83 7.09 -2.03
N TRP A 105 8.63 6.75 -2.52
CA TRP A 105 7.38 7.17 -1.91
C TRP A 105 7.26 6.68 -0.46
N GLY A 106 7.55 5.42 -0.20
CA GLY A 106 7.51 4.83 1.15
C GLY A 106 8.52 5.47 2.11
N LEU A 107 9.75 5.71 1.66
CA LEU A 107 10.77 6.43 2.41
C LEU A 107 10.28 7.83 2.80
N ARG A 108 9.69 8.57 1.84
CA ARG A 108 9.11 9.90 2.08
C ARG A 108 7.91 9.84 3.02
N PHE A 109 7.06 8.83 2.90
CA PHE A 109 5.91 8.63 3.78
C PHE A 109 6.34 8.42 5.24
N GLN A 110 7.52 7.86 5.46
CA GLN A 110 8.10 7.56 6.78
C GLN A 110 9.28 8.46 7.16
N MET A 111 9.49 9.56 6.44
CA MET A 111 10.66 10.42 6.56
C MET A 111 10.94 10.88 7.99
N GLN A 112 9.89 11.23 8.76
CA GLN A 112 10.03 11.66 10.16
C GLN A 112 10.63 10.59 11.08
N CYS A 113 10.39 9.30 10.82
CA CYS A 113 10.94 8.22 11.65
C CYS A 113 12.24 7.62 11.09
N LEU A 114 12.49 7.78 9.79
CA LEU A 114 13.68 7.27 9.09
C LEU A 114 14.83 8.28 9.06
N VAL A 115 14.52 9.58 9.09
CA VAL A 115 15.49 10.68 9.07
C VAL A 115 15.13 11.71 10.15
N PRO A 116 15.29 11.39 11.45
CA PRO A 116 14.94 12.31 12.54
C PRO A 116 15.69 13.65 12.50
N GLU A 117 16.88 13.68 11.89
CA GLU A 117 17.70 14.87 11.68
C GLU A 117 17.05 15.86 10.70
N GLU A 118 16.13 15.39 9.86
CA GLU A 118 15.37 16.24 8.95
C GLU A 118 14.31 17.03 9.73
N LYS A 119 14.62 18.31 10.00
CA LYS A 119 13.77 19.25 10.74
C LYS A 119 12.58 19.77 9.93
N SER A 120 12.14 19.04 8.91
CA SER A 120 11.02 19.47 8.10
C SER A 120 9.76 19.47 8.97
N GLU A 121 9.30 20.67 9.31
CA GLU A 121 7.92 20.90 9.75
C GLU A 121 7.03 20.61 8.54
N LEU A 122 6.83 19.32 8.19
CA LEU A 122 5.83 18.95 7.21
C LEU A 122 4.47 19.31 7.81
N THR A 123 4.06 20.54 7.56
CA THR A 123 2.68 20.96 7.61
C THR A 123 1.94 20.19 6.54
N GLU A 124 0.99 19.40 7.04
CA GLU A 124 -0.02 18.63 6.31
C GLU A 124 0.35 17.18 5.94
N ASP A 125 -0.46 16.27 6.50
CA ASP A 125 -0.57 14.83 6.24
C ASP A 125 -0.88 14.46 4.77
N LEU A 126 -0.60 15.34 3.80
CA LEU A 126 -0.90 15.17 2.38
C LEU A 126 0.27 14.49 1.65
N PHE A 127 -0.03 13.38 1.01
CA PHE A 127 0.93 12.60 0.25
C PHE A 127 0.43 12.47 -1.19
N PRO A 128 1.30 12.53 -2.21
CA PRO A 128 0.90 12.11 -3.56
C PRO A 128 0.44 10.65 -3.50
N MET A 129 -0.57 10.27 -4.26
CA MET A 129 -0.97 8.86 -4.29
C MET A 129 0.08 8.01 -5.03
N CYS A 130 0.61 6.98 -4.36
CA CYS A 130 1.50 6.03 -5.01
C CYS A 130 0.75 5.10 -5.97
N GLU A 131 1.47 4.52 -6.92
CA GLU A 131 0.92 3.67 -7.97
C GLU A 131 0.29 2.40 -7.41
N ALA A 132 0.88 1.81 -6.37
CA ALA A 132 0.34 0.61 -5.74
C ALA A 132 -1.05 0.85 -5.14
N ILE A 133 -1.24 2.00 -4.46
CA ILE A 133 -2.53 2.39 -3.89
C ILE A 133 -3.55 2.69 -5.00
N LYS A 134 -3.14 3.33 -6.10
CA LYS A 134 -4.01 3.55 -7.28
C LYS A 134 -4.53 2.23 -7.85
N ILE A 135 -3.63 1.28 -8.10
CA ILE A 135 -3.97 -0.06 -8.61
C ILE A 135 -4.95 -0.76 -7.66
N LEU A 136 -4.68 -0.70 -6.35
CA LEU A 136 -5.54 -1.29 -5.34
C LEU A 136 -6.93 -0.64 -5.33
N LEU A 137 -7.02 0.69 -5.29
CA LEU A 137 -8.29 1.40 -5.23
C LEU A 137 -9.12 1.16 -6.49
N ASN A 138 -8.50 1.20 -7.67
CA ASN A 138 -9.15 0.88 -8.94
C ASN A 138 -9.71 -0.55 -8.96
N ARG A 139 -8.97 -1.52 -8.40
CA ARG A 139 -9.43 -2.93 -8.28
C ARG A 139 -10.70 -3.06 -7.43
N HIS A 140 -10.88 -2.19 -6.45
CA HIS A 140 -12.10 -2.11 -5.62
C HIS A 140 -13.10 -1.07 -6.13
N SER A 141 -12.96 -0.62 -7.38
CA SER A 141 -13.87 0.32 -8.06
C SER A 141 -13.97 1.69 -7.39
N PHE A 142 -12.88 2.16 -6.77
CA PHE A 142 -12.73 3.54 -6.35
C PHE A 142 -12.03 4.34 -7.44
N GLU A 143 -12.71 5.34 -8.00
CA GLU A 143 -12.13 6.23 -9.00
C GLU A 143 -11.30 7.33 -8.33
N VAL A 144 -10.00 7.33 -8.59
CA VAL A 144 -9.03 8.29 -8.04
C VAL A 144 -8.26 8.96 -9.17
N LYS A 145 -8.09 10.29 -9.09
CA LYS A 145 -7.27 11.02 -10.06
C LYS A 145 -5.77 10.73 -9.85
N PRO A 146 -4.96 10.70 -10.92
CA PRO A 146 -3.52 10.45 -10.82
C PRO A 146 -2.76 11.44 -9.92
N ASP A 147 -3.17 12.71 -9.93
CA ASP A 147 -2.46 13.80 -9.23
C ASP A 147 -3.07 14.15 -7.86
N MET A 148 -4.03 13.35 -7.40
CA MET A 148 -4.72 13.55 -6.14
C MET A 148 -3.74 13.43 -4.95
N MET A 149 -3.73 14.44 -4.08
CA MET A 149 -3.08 14.36 -2.78
C MET A 149 -4.01 13.66 -1.78
N VAL A 150 -3.45 12.74 -0.99
CA VAL A 150 -4.20 11.94 -0.04
C VAL A 150 -3.67 12.07 1.37
N ILE A 151 -4.60 12.11 2.32
CA ILE A 151 -4.25 12.11 3.73
C ILE A 151 -3.86 10.71 4.24
N LYS A 152 -3.05 10.64 5.31
CA LYS A 152 -2.67 9.37 5.99
C LYS A 152 -3.86 8.45 6.30
N ARG A 153 -5.05 9.01 6.55
CA ARG A 153 -6.28 8.24 6.78
C ARG A 153 -6.77 7.46 5.55
N ILE A 154 -6.62 8.01 4.35
CA ILE A 154 -6.95 7.32 3.09
C ILE A 154 -6.01 6.13 2.92
N ILE A 155 -4.71 6.34 3.13
CA ILE A 155 -3.67 5.30 3.03
C ILE A 155 -3.96 4.15 4.02
N LYS A 156 -4.30 4.47 5.27
CA LYS A 156 -4.71 3.47 6.28
C LYS A 156 -6.01 2.73 5.94
N ALA A 157 -6.97 3.38 5.29
CA ALA A 157 -8.19 2.70 4.86
C ALA A 157 -7.93 1.80 3.64
N ALA A 158 -7.06 2.23 2.72
CA ALA A 158 -6.59 1.43 1.61
C ALA A 158 -5.84 0.17 2.09
N SER A 159 -5.01 0.27 3.14
CA SER A 159 -4.31 -0.90 3.68
C SER A 159 -5.26 -1.99 4.20
N VAL A 160 -6.46 -1.63 4.69
CA VAL A 160 -7.49 -2.62 5.06
C VAL A 160 -8.04 -3.36 3.83
N LEU A 161 -8.20 -2.69 2.70
CA LEU A 161 -8.59 -3.34 1.43
C LEU A 161 -7.49 -4.28 0.94
N TYR A 162 -6.24 -3.85 1.04
CA TYR A 162 -5.08 -4.65 0.69
C TYR A 162 -4.98 -5.91 1.56
N ASP A 163 -5.14 -5.75 2.88
CA ASP A 163 -5.17 -6.87 3.83
C ASP A 163 -6.33 -7.83 3.54
N PHE A 164 -7.48 -7.29 3.14
CA PHE A 164 -8.61 -8.10 2.69
C PHE A 164 -8.24 -8.93 1.47
N ASP A 165 -7.67 -8.34 0.41
CA ASP A 165 -7.27 -9.08 -0.81
C ASP A 165 -6.22 -10.15 -0.49
N ARG A 166 -5.22 -9.82 0.34
CA ARG A 166 -4.19 -10.76 0.79
C ARG A 166 -4.78 -11.92 1.60
N CYS A 167 -5.70 -11.61 2.51
CA CYS A 167 -6.45 -12.60 3.29
C CYS A 167 -7.27 -13.50 2.35
N VAL A 168 -7.93 -12.90 1.35
CA VAL A 168 -8.71 -13.60 0.34
C VAL A 168 -7.86 -14.57 -0.47
N ASN A 169 -6.77 -14.08 -1.05
CA ASN A 169 -5.89 -14.87 -1.91
C ASN A 169 -5.19 -16.02 -1.15
N LYS A 170 -4.73 -15.75 0.07
CA LYS A 170 -4.06 -16.77 0.91
C LYS A 170 -5.01 -17.90 1.26
N HIS A 171 -6.22 -17.57 1.71
CA HIS A 171 -7.14 -18.56 2.24
C HIS A 171 -8.00 -19.22 1.15
N SER A 172 -8.23 -18.59 0.00
CA SER A 172 -8.97 -19.19 -1.13
C SER A 172 -8.20 -20.36 -1.72
N LYS A 173 -6.89 -20.15 -1.96
CA LYS A 173 -6.00 -21.19 -2.46
C LYS A 173 -5.99 -22.42 -1.55
N MET A 174 -5.70 -22.21 -0.26
CA MET A 174 -5.68 -23.32 0.72
C MET A 174 -7.05 -24.02 0.79
N SER A 175 -8.15 -23.26 0.90
CA SER A 175 -9.49 -23.82 1.05
C SER A 175 -9.93 -24.62 -0.18
N GLY A 176 -9.63 -24.12 -1.38
CA GLY A 176 -9.93 -24.81 -2.63
C GLY A 176 -9.11 -26.08 -2.82
N GLU A 177 -7.82 -26.07 -2.45
CA GLU A 177 -6.96 -27.26 -2.44
C GLU A 177 -7.53 -28.35 -1.52
N TYR A 178 -7.90 -27.99 -0.28
CA TYR A 178 -8.51 -28.94 0.67
C TYR A 178 -9.83 -29.55 0.16
N LEU A 179 -10.71 -28.74 -0.44
CA LEU A 179 -11.96 -29.25 -1.02
C LEU A 179 -11.66 -30.21 -2.18
N LYS A 180 -10.76 -29.82 -3.08
CA LYS A 180 -10.40 -30.64 -4.23
C LYS A 180 -9.78 -31.98 -3.83
N GLU A 181 -8.89 -32.01 -2.84
CA GLU A 181 -8.24 -33.25 -2.39
C GLU A 181 -9.23 -34.27 -1.83
N ILE A 182 -10.21 -33.83 -1.04
CA ILE A 182 -11.09 -34.74 -0.30
C ILE A 182 -12.33 -35.11 -1.12
N SER A 183 -12.91 -34.18 -1.87
CA SER A 183 -14.16 -34.40 -2.60
C SER A 183 -14.03 -34.36 -4.13
N ARG A 184 -12.83 -34.07 -4.67
CA ARG A 184 -12.57 -33.91 -6.12
C ARG A 184 -13.41 -32.82 -6.79
N PHE A 185 -14.00 -31.93 -6.01
CA PHE A 185 -14.79 -30.82 -6.52
C PHE A 185 -13.87 -29.67 -6.92
N ASP A 186 -14.06 -29.13 -8.12
CA ASP A 186 -13.33 -27.95 -8.57
C ASP A 186 -14.06 -26.69 -8.10
N SER A 187 -13.52 -26.06 -7.06
CA SER A 187 -14.09 -24.85 -6.47
C SER A 187 -13.44 -23.55 -6.98
N LYS A 188 -12.77 -23.59 -8.14
CA LYS A 188 -12.08 -22.42 -8.72
C LYS A 188 -12.97 -21.20 -8.93
N GLU A 189 -14.24 -21.41 -9.25
CA GLU A 189 -15.21 -20.33 -9.47
C GLU A 189 -15.79 -19.76 -8.17
N TRP A 190 -15.49 -20.36 -7.02
CA TRP A 190 -16.03 -19.90 -5.75
C TRP A 190 -15.14 -18.80 -5.18
N ASP A 191 -15.77 -17.68 -4.80
CA ASP A 191 -15.10 -16.67 -3.99
C ASP A 191 -14.73 -17.23 -2.61
N LEU A 192 -13.81 -16.56 -1.91
CA LEU A 192 -13.38 -17.05 -0.59
C LEU A 192 -14.52 -17.11 0.42
N MET A 193 -15.49 -16.19 0.39
CA MET A 193 -16.57 -16.21 1.37
C MET A 193 -17.41 -17.48 1.20
N LYS A 194 -17.69 -17.85 -0.05
CA LYS A 194 -18.35 -19.10 -0.43
C LYS A 194 -17.51 -20.31 0.00
N LEU A 195 -16.20 -20.32 -0.26
CA LEU A 195 -15.29 -21.39 0.20
C LEU A 195 -15.26 -21.53 1.73
N ALA A 196 -15.11 -20.43 2.45
CA ALA A 196 -15.03 -20.40 3.91
C ALA A 196 -16.35 -20.86 4.55
N LEU A 197 -17.48 -20.41 4.01
CA LEU A 197 -18.79 -20.85 4.48
C LEU A 197 -19.02 -22.34 4.20
N ALA A 198 -18.62 -22.84 3.02
CA ALA A 198 -18.68 -24.26 2.68
C ALA A 198 -17.87 -25.11 3.67
N LEU A 199 -16.62 -24.72 3.94
CA LEU A 199 -15.78 -25.41 4.92
C LEU A 199 -16.39 -25.38 6.32
N LYS A 200 -16.96 -24.25 6.75
CA LYS A 200 -17.66 -24.15 8.04
C LYS A 200 -18.86 -25.10 8.11
N MET A 201 -19.68 -25.16 7.06
CA MET A 201 -20.82 -26.07 6.99
C MET A 201 -20.41 -27.55 7.00
N ILE A 202 -19.28 -27.88 6.36
CA ILE A 202 -18.70 -29.23 6.35
C ILE A 202 -18.16 -29.62 7.74
N CYS A 203 -17.42 -28.73 8.40
CA CYS A 203 -16.73 -29.02 9.66
C CYS A 203 -17.68 -28.98 10.88
N CYS A 204 -18.75 -28.18 10.79
CA CYS A 204 -19.72 -27.94 11.85
C CYS A 204 -21.18 -28.12 11.38
N PRO A 205 -21.58 -29.30 10.90
CA PRO A 205 -22.91 -29.51 10.32
C PRO A 205 -24.06 -29.43 11.33
N GLN A 206 -23.77 -29.51 12.63
CA GLN A 206 -24.76 -29.45 13.71
C GLN A 206 -25.01 -28.04 14.25
N GLU A 207 -24.14 -27.07 13.94
CA GLU A 207 -24.31 -25.70 14.40
C GLU A 207 -25.33 -24.97 13.50
N LYS A 208 -26.55 -24.78 14.02
CA LYS A 208 -27.58 -23.98 13.36
C LYS A 208 -27.25 -22.49 13.55
N PHE A 209 -26.64 -21.88 12.54
CA PHE A 209 -26.38 -20.45 12.54
C PHE A 209 -27.47 -19.71 11.77
N ALA A 210 -28.23 -18.83 12.42
CA ALA A 210 -29.22 -18.00 11.74
C ALA A 210 -28.59 -17.12 10.64
N ALA A 211 -27.43 -16.51 10.93
CA ALA A 211 -26.68 -15.70 9.96
C ALA A 211 -26.08 -16.54 8.81
N ALA A 212 -25.56 -17.74 9.10
CA ALA A 212 -24.99 -18.60 8.07
C ALA A 212 -26.08 -19.30 7.24
N GLN A 213 -27.29 -19.53 7.77
CA GLN A 213 -28.43 -20.04 7.01
C GLN A 213 -28.85 -19.02 5.94
N GLY A 214 -29.05 -17.75 6.30
CA GLY A 214 -29.36 -16.69 5.35
C GLY A 214 -28.29 -16.54 4.26
N LEU A 215 -27.01 -16.50 4.67
CA LEU A 215 -25.89 -16.39 3.74
C LEU A 215 -25.74 -17.64 2.85
N SER A 216 -26.06 -18.83 3.36
CA SER A 216 -25.94 -20.09 2.60
C SER A 216 -26.92 -20.16 1.43
N PHE A 217 -28.14 -19.66 1.59
CA PHE A 217 -29.12 -19.61 0.49
C PHE A 217 -28.82 -18.50 -0.52
N GLN A 218 -28.04 -17.47 -0.13
CA GLN A 218 -27.58 -16.42 -1.04
C GLN A 218 -26.37 -16.87 -1.87
N LEU A 219 -25.43 -17.61 -1.26
CA LEU A 219 -24.16 -17.96 -1.90
C LEU A 219 -24.16 -19.31 -2.62
N PHE A 220 -25.03 -20.25 -2.23
CA PHE A 220 -25.06 -21.60 -2.80
C PHE A 220 -26.37 -21.91 -3.52
N SER A 221 -26.25 -22.60 -4.66
CA SER A 221 -27.39 -23.26 -5.28
C SER A 221 -27.87 -24.44 -4.43
N ARG A 222 -29.11 -24.90 -4.68
CA ARG A 222 -29.66 -26.10 -4.02
C ARG A 222 -28.79 -27.34 -4.25
N GLN A 223 -28.17 -27.46 -5.41
CA GLN A 223 -27.29 -28.59 -5.76
C GLN A 223 -26.00 -28.54 -4.94
N GLU A 224 -25.38 -27.35 -4.83
CA GLU A 224 -24.18 -27.15 -4.02
C GLU A 224 -24.45 -27.41 -2.53
N LEU A 225 -25.60 -26.98 -2.00
CA LEU A 225 -26.01 -27.26 -0.61
C LEU A 225 -26.23 -28.75 -0.36
N LYS A 226 -26.85 -29.47 -1.31
CA LYS A 226 -27.00 -30.92 -1.23
C LYS A 226 -25.64 -31.59 -1.24
N TRP A 227 -24.76 -31.18 -2.14
CA TRP A 227 -23.40 -31.69 -2.23
C TRP A 227 -22.61 -31.49 -0.94
N LEU A 228 -22.65 -30.29 -0.35
CA LEU A 228 -21.97 -30.00 0.93
C LEU A 228 -22.43 -30.97 2.02
N ARG A 229 -23.74 -31.27 2.07
CA ARG A 229 -24.31 -32.21 3.05
C ARG A 229 -23.85 -33.65 2.81
N ASP A 230 -23.86 -34.10 1.56
CA ASP A 230 -23.52 -35.47 1.18
C ASP A 230 -22.02 -35.76 1.42
N TYR A 231 -21.15 -34.76 1.24
CA TYR A 231 -19.71 -34.91 1.39
C TYR A 231 -19.19 -34.52 2.77
N ALA A 232 -19.92 -33.75 3.57
CA ALA A 232 -19.51 -33.34 4.92
C ALA A 232 -18.97 -34.50 5.80
N PRO A 233 -19.57 -35.71 5.81
CA PRO A 233 -19.04 -36.83 6.58
C PRO A 233 -17.58 -37.22 6.24
N LYS A 234 -17.12 -36.99 5.00
CA LYS A 234 -15.75 -37.33 4.55
C LYS A 234 -14.67 -36.44 5.16
N TYR A 235 -15.06 -35.29 5.69
CA TYR A 235 -14.18 -34.30 6.31
C TYR A 235 -14.15 -34.41 7.84
N LYS A 236 -14.99 -35.29 8.43
CA LYS A 236 -15.05 -35.51 9.88
C LYS A 236 -13.66 -35.87 10.42
N ASN A 237 -13.23 -35.15 11.46
CA ASN A 237 -11.93 -35.27 12.13
C ASN A 237 -10.69 -34.92 11.28
N LYS A 238 -10.86 -34.46 10.03
CA LYS A 238 -9.75 -34.05 9.18
C LYS A 238 -9.48 -32.55 9.29
N ILE A 239 -10.52 -31.76 9.56
CA ILE A 239 -10.42 -30.31 9.58
C ILE A 239 -11.51 -29.79 10.52
N LYS A 240 -11.15 -29.13 11.63
CA LYS A 240 -12.17 -28.52 12.50
C LYS A 240 -11.73 -27.17 13.07
N THR A 241 -10.62 -27.13 13.79
CA THR A 241 -10.11 -25.89 14.40
C THR A 241 -9.63 -24.85 13.38
N PRO A 242 -8.90 -25.22 12.31
CA PRO A 242 -8.43 -24.23 11.33
C PRO A 242 -9.57 -23.61 10.49
N CYS A 243 -10.60 -24.37 10.12
CA CYS A 243 -11.69 -23.86 9.27
C CYS A 243 -12.56 -22.82 9.96
N LEU A 244 -12.87 -23.02 11.25
CA LEU A 244 -13.63 -22.04 12.02
C LEU A 244 -12.86 -20.73 12.18
N ALA A 245 -11.56 -20.81 12.50
CA ALA A 245 -10.69 -19.64 12.58
C ALA A 245 -10.62 -18.89 11.24
N VAL A 246 -10.55 -19.60 10.12
CA VAL A 246 -10.57 -18.99 8.77
C VAL A 246 -11.91 -18.31 8.51
N TYR A 247 -13.04 -18.97 8.76
CA TYR A 247 -14.36 -18.36 8.57
C TYR A 247 -14.56 -17.11 9.42
N ASP A 248 -14.26 -17.19 10.72
CA ASP A 248 -14.45 -16.07 11.64
C ASP A 248 -13.53 -14.91 11.26
N LYS A 249 -12.30 -15.20 10.82
CA LYS A 249 -11.40 -14.20 10.25
C LYS A 249 -12.01 -13.55 9.00
N MET A 250 -12.61 -14.32 8.09
CA MET A 250 -13.26 -13.76 6.89
C MET A 250 -14.44 -12.86 7.22
N CYS A 251 -15.30 -13.24 8.16
CA CYS A 251 -16.40 -12.38 8.60
C CYS A 251 -15.85 -11.04 9.13
N ARG A 252 -14.86 -11.08 10.03
CA ARG A 252 -14.23 -9.88 10.58
C ARG A 252 -13.57 -9.03 9.51
N THR A 253 -12.78 -9.62 8.61
CA THR A 253 -12.10 -8.87 7.54
C THR A 253 -13.10 -8.27 6.56
N ARG A 254 -14.24 -8.92 6.29
CA ARG A 254 -15.31 -8.36 5.45
C ARG A 254 -16.01 -7.17 6.12
N GLU A 255 -16.27 -7.24 7.42
CA GLU A 255 -16.82 -6.11 8.19
C GLU A 255 -15.87 -4.91 8.15
N LEU A 256 -14.58 -5.14 8.42
CA LEU A 256 -13.54 -4.11 8.34
C LEU A 256 -13.41 -3.53 6.92
N LYS A 257 -13.47 -4.38 5.88
CA LYS A 257 -13.50 -3.92 4.48
C LYS A 257 -14.68 -2.98 4.23
N ALA A 258 -15.88 -3.32 4.70
CA ALA A 258 -17.07 -2.50 4.49
C ALA A 258 -16.99 -1.14 5.24
N GLU A 259 -16.36 -1.11 6.40
CA GLU A 259 -16.05 0.13 7.11
C GLU A 259 -15.00 0.97 6.38
N ALA A 260 -13.90 0.36 5.97
CA ALA A 260 -12.84 1.01 5.19
C ALA A 260 -13.37 1.59 3.88
N ALA A 261 -14.20 0.84 3.15
CA ALA A 261 -14.86 1.31 1.94
C ALA A 261 -15.72 2.54 2.19
N ARG A 262 -16.55 2.53 3.24
CA ARG A 262 -17.37 3.70 3.62
C ARG A 262 -16.50 4.92 3.98
N MET A 263 -15.36 4.71 4.64
CA MET A 263 -14.41 5.78 4.92
C MET A 263 -13.77 6.32 3.65
N LEU A 264 -13.31 5.45 2.75
CA LEU A 264 -12.70 5.84 1.48
C LEU A 264 -13.65 6.68 0.63
N ILE A 265 -14.92 6.27 0.46
CA ILE A 265 -15.92 7.06 -0.27
C ILE A 265 -16.01 8.48 0.31
N ARG A 266 -16.16 8.59 1.63
CA ARG A 266 -16.31 9.88 2.30
C ARG A 266 -15.07 10.76 2.15
N LEU A 267 -13.88 10.19 2.28
CA LEU A 267 -12.63 10.94 2.26
C LEU A 267 -12.21 11.34 0.85
N ILE A 268 -12.40 10.45 -0.12
CA ILE A 268 -12.09 10.73 -1.53
C ILE A 268 -13.02 11.82 -2.07
N ASN A 269 -14.33 11.76 -1.78
CA ASN A 269 -15.26 12.80 -2.19
C ASN A 269 -14.89 14.16 -1.58
N LYS A 270 -14.53 14.21 -0.30
CA LYS A 270 -14.08 15.46 0.33
C LYS A 270 -12.84 16.06 -0.32
N ALA A 271 -11.89 15.22 -0.73
CA ALA A 271 -10.70 15.69 -1.43
C ALA A 271 -11.06 16.22 -2.83
N TYR A 272 -12.00 15.59 -3.54
CA TYR A 272 -12.52 16.13 -4.80
C TYR A 272 -13.25 17.47 -4.64
N ASP A 273 -14.03 17.62 -3.58
CA ASP A 273 -14.74 18.88 -3.28
C ASP A 273 -13.74 19.99 -2.96
N ALA A 274 -12.67 19.69 -2.23
CA ALA A 274 -11.61 20.64 -1.90
C ALA A 274 -10.83 21.11 -3.14
N GLU A 275 -10.53 20.21 -4.09
CA GLU A 275 -9.89 20.57 -5.38
C GLU A 275 -10.78 21.46 -6.26
N GLN A 276 -12.10 21.39 -6.10
CA GLN A 276 -13.08 22.12 -6.92
C GLN A 276 -13.58 23.42 -6.26
N ALA A 277 -13.19 23.69 -5.02
CA ALA A 277 -13.56 24.93 -4.35
C ALA A 277 -12.86 26.12 -5.05
N PRO A 278 -13.61 27.15 -5.49
CA PRO A 278 -12.98 28.32 -6.11
C PRO A 278 -12.09 29.06 -5.09
N GLU A 279 -10.88 29.43 -5.51
CA GLU A 279 -10.05 30.44 -4.84
C GLU A 279 -10.82 31.78 -4.84
N ALA A 280 -11.66 32.00 -3.84
CA ALA A 280 -12.43 33.24 -3.69
C ALA A 280 -12.28 33.76 -2.26
N ALA A 281 -11.16 34.43 -2.00
CA ALA A 281 -11.05 35.59 -1.10
C ALA A 281 -9.60 36.13 -1.09
N VAL A 282 -9.12 36.61 -2.23
CA VAL A 282 -8.06 37.63 -2.25
C VAL A 282 -8.58 38.78 -3.11
N ASP A 283 -8.50 39.99 -2.53
CA ASP A 283 -8.79 41.30 -3.10
C ASP A 283 -10.25 41.81 -3.08
N HIS A 284 -10.60 42.51 -2.00
CA HIS A 284 -10.90 43.95 -2.07
C HIS A 284 -10.93 44.60 -0.67
N GLU A 285 -9.76 44.96 -0.14
CA GLU A 285 -9.66 46.15 0.72
C GLU A 285 -9.34 47.35 -0.18
N ILE A 286 -10.39 48.03 -0.64
CA ILE A 286 -10.26 49.37 -1.20
C ILE A 286 -10.10 50.33 -0.01
N CYS A 287 -8.87 50.74 0.28
CA CYS A 287 -8.62 51.91 1.13
C CYS A 287 -9.18 53.17 0.45
N PRO A 288 -9.96 54.02 1.13
CA PRO A 288 -10.38 55.28 0.54
C PRO A 288 -9.24 56.30 0.60
N ALA A 289 -8.96 56.90 -0.55
CA ALA A 289 -7.96 57.93 -0.75
C ALA A 289 -8.18 59.18 0.14
N GLY A 290 -7.12 59.61 0.82
CA GLY A 290 -7.03 60.87 1.55
C GLY A 290 -5.89 61.76 1.04
N LYS A 291 -6.23 62.59 0.05
CA LYS A 291 -5.69 63.93 -0.30
C LYS A 291 -4.17 64.14 -0.55
N LYS A 292 -3.92 64.60 -1.79
CA LYS A 292 -2.77 65.42 -2.20
C LYS A 292 -2.64 66.68 -1.33
N ILE A 293 -1.40 67.05 -1.03
CA ILE A 293 -1.00 68.38 -0.59
C ILE A 293 -0.07 68.95 -1.66
N VAL A 294 -0.29 70.21 -2.03
CA VAL A 294 0.63 71.06 -2.81
C VAL A 294 1.87 71.34 -1.97
#